data_AF-A0A1I8M6K9-F1
#
_entry.id   AF-A0A1I8M6K9-F1
#
_cell.length_a   1.000
_cell.length_b   1.000
_cell.length_c   1.000
_cell.angle_alpha   90.00
_cell.angle_beta   90.00
_cell.angle_gamma   90.00
#
_symmetry.space_group_name_H-M   'P 1'
#
loop_
_entity.id
_entity.type
_entity.pdbx_description
1 polymer ?
#
loop_
_entity_poly.entity_id
_entity_poly.type
_entity_poly.pdbx_seq_one_letter_code
_entity_poly.pdbx_strand_id
1 'polypeptide(L)'
;MGAFFNTVKGFVFVFNIICVIIDVANLVIDGLGVKYSAPGSDGHAFFILGILLCGLLIMTTVIGCYGVCSEILGVNVIYSIFMLSLLIIEYLEIRSFQPHGIYFHTLQSLETAWRVVGINPEPMDDIQRRLHCCGLFSGQDYAFKHMSIPDSCLSVEGSSVTTHQIGCLDAHWKSHINMTRRQQCFYWALLAAESFTLLYSIVFCVLIHRRRHHRSANNLDDVREVIIQQNNIGSRQRLL
;
A
#
# COMPACT_ATOMS: atom_id res chain seq x y z
N MET A 1 -30.67 -15.04 -11.30
CA MET A 1 -29.61 -15.09 -10.25
C MET A 1 -28.21 -15.37 -10.81
N GLY A 2 -28.03 -16.25 -11.81
CA GLY A 2 -26.69 -16.59 -12.36
C GLY A 2 -25.93 -15.45 -13.04
N ALA A 3 -26.58 -14.63 -13.87
CA ALA A 3 -25.93 -13.53 -14.58
C ALA A 3 -25.34 -12.46 -13.64
N PHE A 4 -26.13 -12.00 -12.67
CA PHE A 4 -25.69 -11.02 -11.66
C PHE A 4 -24.51 -11.54 -10.83
N PHE A 5 -24.52 -12.82 -10.46
CA PHE A 5 -23.44 -13.44 -9.69
C PHE A 5 -22.13 -13.50 -10.50
N ASN A 6 -22.21 -13.78 -11.80
CA ASN A 6 -21.04 -13.79 -12.69
C ASN A 6 -20.49 -12.38 -12.93
N THR A 7 -21.35 -11.36 -13.06
CA THR A 7 -20.91 -9.96 -13.16
C THR A 7 -20.16 -9.50 -11.91
N VAL A 8 -20.68 -9.84 -10.72
CA VAL A 8 -20.04 -9.51 -9.45
C VAL A 8 -18.68 -10.21 -9.31
N LYS A 9 -18.60 -11.50 -9.68
CA LYS A 9 -17.33 -12.24 -9.70
C LYS A 9 -16.29 -11.61 -10.64
N GLY A 10 -16.71 -11.21 -11.84
CA GLY A 10 -15.84 -10.53 -12.80
C GLY A 10 -15.33 -9.19 -12.30
N PHE A 11 -16.19 -8.38 -11.68
CA PHE A 11 -15.80 -7.10 -11.09
C PHE A 11 -14.75 -7.27 -9.98
N VAL A 12 -14.94 -8.23 -9.08
CA VAL A 12 -14.00 -8.51 -7.98
C VAL A 12 -12.64 -8.98 -8.52
N PHE A 13 -12.64 -9.80 -9.58
CA PHE A 13 -11.41 -10.25 -10.20
C PHE A 13 -10.61 -9.08 -10.80
N VAL A 14 -11.28 -8.17 -11.52
CA VAL A 14 -10.64 -6.97 -12.08
C VAL A 14 -10.12 -6.06 -10.97
N PHE A 15 -10.91 -5.86 -9.92
CA PHE A 15 -10.51 -5.03 -8.78
C PHE A 15 -9.28 -5.61 -8.06
N ASN A 16 -9.26 -6.93 -7.79
CA ASN A 16 -8.10 -7.59 -7.19
C ASN A 16 -6.83 -7.46 -8.05
N ILE A 17 -6.94 -7.50 -9.39
CA ILE A 17 -5.79 -7.25 -10.27
C ILE A 17 -5.26 -5.82 -10.09
N ILE A 18 -6.15 -4.83 -10.00
CA ILE A 18 -5.75 -3.43 -9.76
C ILE A 18 -5.05 -3.31 -8.41
N CYS A 19 -5.57 -3.96 -7.36
CA CYS A 19 -4.92 -4.00 -6.04
C CYS A 19 -3.50 -4.59 -6.13
N VAL A 20 -3.33 -5.74 -6.80
CA VAL A 20 -2.00 -6.35 -6.97
C VAL A 20 -1.03 -5.40 -7.68
N ILE A 21 -1.49 -4.65 -8.70
CA ILE A 21 -0.63 -3.66 -9.37
C ILE A 21 -0.19 -2.56 -8.41
N ILE A 22 -1.11 -2.09 -7.55
CA ILE A 22 -0.80 -1.09 -6.52
C ILE A 22 0.18 -1.67 -5.49
N ASP A 23 -0.03 -2.90 -5.02
CA ASP A 23 0.86 -3.58 -4.06
C ASP A 23 2.26 -3.76 -4.61
N VAL A 24 2.38 -4.17 -5.88
CA VAL A 24 3.69 -4.32 -6.55
C VAL A 24 4.39 -2.96 -6.69
N ALA A 25 3.65 -1.89 -6.97
CA ALA A 25 4.22 -0.54 -7.01
C ALA A 25 4.73 -0.11 -5.63
N ASN A 26 3.97 -0.35 -4.56
CA ASN A 26 4.39 -0.07 -3.18
C ASN A 26 5.61 -0.90 -2.78
N LEU A 27 5.64 -2.18 -3.12
CA LEU A 27 6.77 -3.06 -2.87
C LEU A 27 8.07 -2.54 -3.50
N VAL A 28 8.00 -2.01 -4.73
CA VAL A 28 9.17 -1.38 -5.39
C VAL A 28 9.58 -0.09 -4.67
N ILE A 29 8.62 0.74 -4.25
CA ILE A 29 8.89 1.99 -3.51
C ILE A 29 9.58 1.67 -2.19
N ASP A 30 9.08 0.71 -1.42
CA ASP A 30 9.65 0.32 -0.14
C ASP A 30 11.03 -0.32 -0.33
N GLY A 31 11.20 -1.15 -1.35
CA GLY A 31 12.50 -1.72 -1.72
C GLY A 31 13.55 -0.68 -2.08
N LEU A 32 13.16 0.41 -2.76
CA LEU A 32 14.03 1.57 -2.99
C LEU A 32 14.26 2.35 -1.69
N GLY A 33 13.25 2.51 -0.85
CA GLY A 33 13.33 3.15 0.46
C GLY A 33 14.37 2.51 1.37
N VAL A 34 14.43 1.17 1.42
CA VAL A 34 15.46 0.41 2.15
C VAL A 34 16.86 0.78 1.67
N LYS A 35 17.09 0.86 0.35
CA LYS A 35 18.43 1.17 -0.20
C LYS A 35 18.94 2.57 0.15
N TYR A 36 18.03 3.54 0.29
CA TYR A 36 18.39 4.92 0.62
C TYR A 36 18.37 5.21 2.12
N SER A 37 17.84 4.30 2.93
CA SER A 37 17.77 4.45 4.37
C SER A 37 19.03 3.91 5.05
N ALA A 38 19.48 4.59 6.11
CA ALA A 38 20.61 4.10 6.90
C ALA A 38 20.21 2.83 7.67
N PRO A 39 21.04 1.77 7.66
CA PRO A 39 20.76 0.55 8.39
C PRO A 39 20.68 0.83 9.90
N GLY A 40 19.65 0.29 10.55
CA GLY A 40 19.40 0.50 11.99
C GLY A 40 18.65 1.79 12.35
N SER A 41 18.21 2.59 11.36
CA SER A 41 17.31 3.72 11.59
C SER A 41 15.84 3.30 11.62
N ASP A 42 14.99 4.09 12.30
CA ASP A 42 13.54 3.87 12.35
C ASP A 42 12.90 3.84 10.95
N GLY A 43 13.43 4.64 10.01
CA GLY A 43 13.00 4.62 8.61
C GLY A 43 13.30 3.30 7.89
N HIS A 44 14.44 2.67 8.21
CA HIS A 44 14.79 1.37 7.62
C HIS A 44 13.87 0.25 8.13
N ALA A 45 13.46 0.29 9.40
CA ALA A 45 12.48 -0.65 9.95
C ALA A 45 11.10 -0.47 9.29
N PHE A 46 10.68 0.78 9.09
CA PHE A 46 9.42 1.11 8.41
C PHE A 46 9.35 0.50 6.99
N PHE A 47 10.38 0.68 6.16
CA PHE A 47 10.38 0.13 4.80
C PHE A 47 10.43 -1.41 4.78
N ILE A 48 11.11 -2.05 5.74
CA ILE A 48 11.10 -3.52 5.84
C ILE A 48 9.69 -4.03 6.20
N LEU A 49 9.03 -3.39 7.16
CA LEU A 49 7.67 -3.75 7.54
C LEU A 49 6.70 -3.56 6.36
N GLY A 50 6.82 -2.44 5.63
CA GLY A 50 6.05 -2.20 4.40
C GLY A 50 6.22 -3.29 3.35
N ILE A 51 7.44 -3.79 3.12
CA ILE A 51 7.71 -4.92 2.22
C ILE A 51 6.99 -6.20 2.69
N LEU A 52 7.04 -6.48 4.00
CA LEU A 52 6.38 -7.66 4.57
C LEU A 52 4.86 -7.56 4.45
N LEU A 53 4.29 -6.38 4.72
CA LEU A 53 2.85 -6.14 4.53
C LEU A 53 2.44 -6.28 3.08
N CYS A 54 3.12 -5.61 2.13
CA CYS A 54 2.85 -5.75 0.70
C CYS A 54 2.88 -7.22 0.25
N GLY A 55 3.85 -8.00 0.76
CA GLY A 55 3.91 -9.45 0.50
C GLY A 55 2.68 -10.20 1.01
N LEU A 56 2.24 -9.91 2.24
CA LEU A 56 1.04 -10.51 2.82
C LEU A 56 -0.22 -10.11 2.02
N LEU A 57 -0.34 -8.86 1.59
CA LEU A 57 -1.46 -8.37 0.78
C LEU A 57 -1.57 -9.10 -0.55
N ILE A 58 -0.47 -9.24 -1.28
CA ILE A 58 -0.46 -10.00 -2.52
C ILE A 58 -0.94 -11.44 -2.26
N MET A 59 -0.52 -12.08 -1.17
CA MET A 59 -1.03 -13.40 -0.80
C MET A 59 -2.53 -13.39 -0.48
N THR A 60 -3.04 -12.35 0.19
CA THR A 60 -4.48 -12.22 0.46
C THR A 60 -5.31 -12.05 -0.79
N THR A 61 -4.82 -11.38 -1.83
CA THR A 61 -5.57 -11.24 -3.10
C THR A 61 -5.83 -12.59 -3.75
N VAL A 62 -4.85 -13.51 -3.70
CA VAL A 62 -4.98 -14.89 -4.21
C VAL A 62 -6.02 -15.66 -3.39
N ILE A 63 -5.95 -15.56 -2.06
CA ILE A 63 -6.92 -16.20 -1.16
C ILE A 63 -8.32 -15.61 -1.35
N GLY A 64 -8.44 -14.30 -1.58
CA GLY A 64 -9.71 -13.61 -1.86
C GLY A 64 -10.36 -14.13 -3.14
N CYS A 65 -9.59 -14.29 -4.21
CA CYS A 65 -10.06 -14.94 -5.45
C CYS A 65 -10.54 -16.37 -5.20
N TYR A 66 -9.81 -17.16 -4.40
CA TYR A 66 -10.21 -18.51 -4.03
C TYR A 66 -11.49 -18.55 -3.18
N GLY A 67 -11.65 -17.60 -2.24
CA GLY A 67 -12.80 -17.47 -1.36
C GLY A 67 -14.11 -17.22 -2.13
N VAL A 68 -14.04 -16.40 -3.19
CA VAL A 68 -15.16 -16.13 -4.10
C VAL A 68 -15.57 -17.37 -4.90
N CYS A 69 -14.62 -18.22 -5.28
CA CYS A 69 -14.90 -19.44 -6.04
C CYS A 69 -15.43 -20.58 -5.17
N SER A 70 -14.92 -20.73 -3.94
CA SER A 70 -15.16 -21.91 -3.12
C SER A 70 -16.50 -21.88 -2.35
N GLU A 71 -17.10 -20.70 -2.16
CA GLU A 71 -18.36 -20.50 -1.41
C GLU A 71 -18.37 -21.12 0.02
N ILE A 72 -17.18 -21.36 0.59
CA ILE A 72 -17.02 -21.91 1.94
C ILE A 72 -17.08 -20.77 2.96
N LEU A 73 -18.09 -20.79 3.84
CA LEU A 73 -18.28 -19.74 4.85
C LEU A 73 -17.07 -19.58 5.78
N GLY A 74 -16.53 -20.69 6.30
CA GLY A 74 -15.41 -20.64 7.23
C GLY A 74 -14.16 -19.97 6.65
N VAL A 75 -13.82 -20.28 5.40
CA VAL A 75 -12.67 -19.68 4.70
C VAL A 75 -12.85 -18.17 4.54
N ASN A 76 -14.05 -17.72 4.13
CA ASN A 76 -14.34 -16.29 3.96
C ASN A 76 -14.36 -15.52 5.29
N VAL A 77 -14.78 -16.14 6.39
CA VAL A 77 -14.74 -15.53 7.73
C VAL A 77 -13.30 -15.35 8.21
N ILE A 78 -12.47 -16.40 8.11
CA ILE A 78 -11.05 -16.33 8.48
C ILE A 78 -10.33 -15.28 7.62
N TYR A 79 -10.59 -15.27 6.31
CA TYR A 79 -10.09 -14.26 5.40
C TYR A 79 -10.47 -12.84 5.83
N SER A 80 -11.73 -12.61 6.22
CA SER A 80 -12.20 -11.29 6.67
C SER A 80 -11.50 -10.82 7.94
N ILE A 81 -11.27 -11.72 8.90
CA ILE A 81 -10.53 -11.40 10.14
C ILE A 81 -9.08 -11.05 9.82
N PHE A 82 -8.45 -11.80 8.93
CA PHE A 82 -7.08 -11.55 8.50
C PHE A 82 -6.95 -10.21 7.78
N MET A 83 -7.84 -9.91 6.83
CA MET A 83 -7.89 -8.61 6.14
C MET A 83 -8.12 -7.46 7.12
N LEU A 84 -9.01 -7.61 8.10
CA LEU A 84 -9.22 -6.59 9.13
C LEU A 84 -7.93 -6.34 9.95
N SER A 85 -7.18 -7.40 10.28
CA SER A 85 -5.93 -7.24 11.01
C SER A 85 -4.86 -6.50 10.21
N LEU A 86 -4.73 -6.79 8.91
CA LEU A 86 -3.80 -6.10 8.02
C LEU A 86 -4.15 -4.62 7.87
N LEU A 87 -5.42 -4.32 7.62
CA LEU A 87 -5.93 -2.95 7.53
C LEU A 87 -5.64 -2.13 8.80
N ILE A 88 -5.75 -2.74 9.99
CA ILE A 88 -5.39 -2.08 11.25
C ILE A 88 -3.89 -1.80 11.32
N ILE A 89 -3.05 -2.78 10.95
CA ILE A 89 -1.59 -2.62 10.98
C ILE A 89 -1.17 -1.51 10.02
N GLU A 90 -1.68 -1.48 8.79
CA GLU A 90 -1.39 -0.43 7.81
C GLU A 90 -1.82 0.95 8.29
N TYR A 91 -3.02 1.04 8.85
CA TYR A 91 -3.49 2.30 9.42
C TYR A 91 -2.56 2.79 10.54
N LEU A 92 -2.07 1.88 11.39
CA LEU A 92 -1.09 2.21 12.42
C LEU A 92 0.25 2.64 11.83
N GLU A 93 0.74 1.99 10.78
CA GLU A 93 1.97 2.37 10.08
C GLU A 93 1.89 3.76 9.47
N ILE A 94 0.80 4.06 8.76
CA ILE A 94 0.55 5.39 8.16
C ILE A 94 0.53 6.47 9.26
N ARG A 95 0.00 6.16 10.44
CA ARG A 95 -0.05 7.08 11.58
C ARG A 95 1.29 7.22 12.31
N SER A 96 2.05 6.13 12.38
CA SER A 96 3.36 6.09 13.06
C SER A 96 4.46 6.73 12.21
N PHE A 97 4.28 6.82 10.89
CA PHE A 97 5.26 7.39 9.97
C PHE A 97 5.59 8.84 10.31
N GLN A 98 6.78 9.08 10.87
CA GLN A 98 7.34 10.40 11.09
C GLN A 98 8.36 10.75 9.99
N PRO A 99 8.02 11.61 9.01
CA PRO A 99 8.90 11.94 7.90
C PRO A 99 10.16 12.72 8.32
N HIS A 100 10.26 13.15 9.58
CA HIS A 100 11.34 14.03 10.04
C HIS A 100 12.71 13.34 10.05
N GLY A 101 12.80 12.07 10.44
CA GLY A 101 14.08 11.37 10.56
C GLY A 101 14.84 11.21 9.24
N ILE A 102 14.10 10.88 8.16
CA ILE A 102 14.67 10.72 6.82
C ILE A 102 15.16 12.06 6.28
N TYR A 103 14.39 13.14 6.52
CA TYR A 103 14.77 14.49 6.13
C TYR A 103 16.05 14.96 6.83
N PHE A 104 16.18 14.76 8.15
CA PHE A 104 17.39 15.17 8.87
C PHE A 104 18.66 14.43 8.41
N HIS A 105 18.58 13.12 8.17
CA HIS A 105 19.74 12.35 7.72
C HIS A 105 20.21 12.79 6.33
N THR A 106 19.26 13.03 5.42
CA THR A 106 19.55 13.48 4.05
C THR A 106 20.04 14.93 4.01
N LEU A 107 19.51 15.80 4.87
CA LEU A 107 20.08 17.12 5.13
C LEU A 107 21.51 17.07 5.63
N GLN A 108 21.80 16.21 6.60
CA GLN A 108 23.15 16.05 7.13
C GLN A 108 24.13 15.57 6.06
N SER A 109 23.66 14.69 5.15
CA SER A 109 24.43 14.26 3.99
C SER A 109 24.74 15.43 3.03
N LEU A 110 23.74 16.27 2.72
CA LEU A 110 23.92 17.49 1.92
C LEU A 110 24.92 18.46 2.57
N GLU A 111 24.78 18.75 3.86
CA GLU A 111 25.70 19.62 4.59
C GLU A 111 27.13 19.06 4.63
N THR A 112 27.26 17.73 4.72
CA THR A 112 28.56 17.05 4.72
C THR A 112 29.21 17.17 3.35
N ALA A 113 28.46 16.93 2.27
CA ALA A 113 28.92 17.13 0.90
C ALA A 113 29.36 18.58 0.65
N TRP A 114 28.58 19.55 1.14
CA TRP A 114 28.93 20.97 1.04
C TRP A 114 30.19 21.34 1.82
N ARG A 115 30.42 20.74 3.00
CA ARG A 115 31.63 20.99 3.79
C ARG A 115 32.89 20.55 3.07
N VAL A 116 32.84 19.41 2.39
CA VAL A 116 34.02 18.82 1.70
C VAL A 116 34.15 19.21 0.24
N VAL A 117 33.23 20.02 -0.31
CA VAL A 117 33.22 20.37 -1.75
C VAL A 117 34.55 20.93 -2.28
N GLY A 118 35.32 21.63 -1.46
CA GLY A 118 36.64 22.17 -1.83
C GLY A 118 37.78 21.14 -1.84
N ILE A 119 37.56 19.96 -1.25
CA ILE A 119 38.49 18.83 -1.21
C ILE A 119 38.05 17.74 -2.19
N ASN A 120 36.76 17.40 -2.15
CA ASN A 120 36.12 16.45 -3.05
C ASN A 120 34.79 17.04 -3.57
N PRO A 121 34.72 17.52 -4.82
CA PRO A 121 33.52 18.10 -5.39
C PRO A 121 32.48 17.06 -5.82
N GLU A 122 32.90 15.81 -6.07
CA GLU A 122 32.07 14.73 -6.64
C GLU A 122 30.72 14.53 -5.92
N PRO A 123 30.64 14.46 -4.57
CA PRO A 123 29.37 14.24 -3.89
C PRO A 123 28.38 15.40 -4.06
N MET A 124 28.89 16.64 -4.12
CA MET A 124 28.06 17.82 -4.29
C MET A 124 27.60 17.94 -5.75
N ASP A 125 28.47 17.62 -6.70
CA ASP A 125 28.16 17.62 -8.14
C ASP A 125 27.04 16.63 -8.48
N ASP A 126 27.08 15.43 -7.88
CA ASP A 126 26.03 14.43 -8.05
C ASP A 126 24.68 14.90 -7.49
N ILE A 127 24.68 15.57 -6.33
CA ILE A 127 23.47 16.14 -5.75
C ILE A 127 22.91 17.24 -6.67
N GLN A 128 23.77 18.13 -7.16
CA GLN A 128 23.38 19.26 -8.02
C GLN A 128 22.77 18.79 -9.33
N ARG A 129 23.38 17.78 -9.97
CA ARG A 129 22.83 17.15 -11.18
C ARG A 129 21.48 16.47 -10.91
N ARG A 130 21.34 15.77 -9.78
CA ARG A 130 20.14 15.01 -9.43
C ARG A 130 18.96 15.89 -9.03
N LEU A 131 19.21 17.00 -8.34
CA LEU A 131 18.18 17.90 -7.83
C LEU A 131 18.00 19.18 -8.66
N HIS A 132 18.80 19.38 -9.71
CA HIS A 132 18.80 20.59 -10.55
C HIS A 132 18.90 21.86 -9.70
N CYS A 133 19.88 21.89 -8.82
CA CYS A 133 20.10 22.95 -7.84
C CYS A 133 21.54 23.44 -7.88
N CYS A 134 21.81 24.60 -7.25
CA CYS A 134 23.17 25.11 -7.14
C CYS A 134 23.49 25.68 -5.77
N GLY A 135 24.67 25.31 -5.24
CA GLY A 135 25.12 25.67 -3.91
C GLY A 135 24.24 25.09 -2.79
N LEU A 136 24.48 25.48 -1.55
CA LEU A 136 23.70 25.01 -0.41
C LEU A 136 22.36 25.75 -0.35
N PHE A 137 22.41 27.07 -0.34
CA PHE A 137 21.28 28.00 -0.39
C PHE A 137 21.16 28.68 -1.76
N SER A 138 22.29 28.94 -2.43
CA SER A 138 22.30 29.54 -3.77
C SER A 138 23.63 29.32 -4.48
N GLY A 139 23.67 29.55 -5.81
CA GLY A 139 24.92 29.51 -6.57
C GLY A 139 25.99 30.50 -6.09
N GLN A 140 25.61 31.55 -5.35
CA GLN A 140 26.56 32.51 -4.78
C GLN A 140 27.43 31.90 -3.66
N ASP A 141 27.02 30.76 -3.10
CA ASP A 141 27.76 30.06 -2.04
C ASP A 141 29.17 29.62 -2.48
N TYR A 142 29.35 29.37 -3.78
CA TYR A 142 30.66 29.10 -4.36
C TYR A 142 31.58 30.32 -4.30
N ALA A 143 31.05 31.52 -4.57
CA ALA A 143 31.81 32.77 -4.49
C ALA A 143 32.28 33.05 -3.06
N PHE A 144 31.46 32.75 -2.05
CA PHE A 144 31.83 32.87 -0.63
C PHE A 144 32.96 31.94 -0.20
N LYS A 145 33.12 30.78 -0.87
CA LYS A 145 34.25 29.85 -0.68
C LYS A 145 35.42 30.12 -1.63
N HIS A 146 35.39 31.21 -2.40
CA HIS A 146 36.38 31.56 -3.43
C HIS A 146 36.53 30.49 -4.52
N MET A 147 35.43 29.83 -4.88
CA MET A 147 35.38 28.81 -5.92
C MET A 147 34.52 29.30 -7.11
N SER A 148 34.83 28.81 -8.30
CA SER A 148 33.95 28.96 -9.46
C SER A 148 32.74 28.03 -9.34
N ILE A 149 31.62 28.42 -9.94
CA ILE A 149 30.43 27.58 -10.04
C ILE A 149 30.78 26.37 -10.93
N PRO A 150 30.55 25.13 -10.48
CA PRO A 150 30.86 23.93 -11.25
C PRO A 150 29.85 23.69 -12.37
N ASP A 151 30.23 22.90 -13.37
CA ASP A 151 29.37 22.57 -14.52
C ASP A 151 28.11 21.79 -14.11
N SER A 152 28.15 21.09 -12.97
CA SER A 152 27.00 20.40 -12.35
C SER A 152 25.85 21.33 -11.99
N CYS A 153 26.11 22.63 -11.82
CA CYS A 153 25.11 23.67 -11.56
C CYS A 153 24.51 24.29 -12.82
N LEU A 154 25.05 23.98 -14.01
CA LEU A 154 24.66 24.62 -15.26
C LEU A 154 23.53 23.83 -15.94
N SER A 155 22.47 24.54 -16.30
CA SER A 155 21.39 24.02 -17.14
C SER A 155 21.59 24.50 -18.56
N VAL A 156 21.49 23.58 -19.52
CA VAL A 156 21.55 23.87 -20.95
C VAL A 156 20.11 23.84 -21.48
N GLU A 157 19.53 25.02 -21.66
CA GLU A 157 18.27 25.19 -22.39
C GLU A 157 18.56 25.80 -23.76
N GLY A 158 18.55 24.98 -24.80
CA GLY A 158 18.86 25.40 -26.18
C GLY A 158 20.31 25.85 -26.33
N SER A 159 20.53 27.12 -26.68
CA SER A 159 21.85 27.74 -26.87
C SER A 159 22.34 28.54 -25.65
N SER A 160 21.51 28.68 -24.62
CA SER A 160 21.84 29.43 -23.40
C SER A 160 22.21 28.49 -22.26
N VAL A 161 23.36 28.75 -21.64
CA VAL A 161 23.80 28.07 -20.42
C VAL A 161 23.42 28.97 -19.24
N THR A 162 22.53 28.49 -18.38
CA THR A 162 22.06 29.24 -17.21
C THR A 162 22.28 28.45 -15.94
N THR A 163 22.74 29.10 -14.87
CA THR A 163 22.89 28.47 -13.57
C THR A 163 21.54 28.21 -12.91
N HIS A 164 21.38 27.04 -12.29
CA HIS A 164 20.23 26.74 -11.45
C HIS A 164 20.05 27.79 -10.35
N GLN A 165 18.88 28.42 -10.30
CA GLN A 165 18.59 29.53 -9.38
C GLN A 165 18.22 29.04 -7.96
N ILE A 166 17.88 27.77 -7.81
CA ILE A 166 17.37 27.20 -6.56
C ILE A 166 18.54 26.57 -5.78
N GLY A 167 18.64 26.86 -4.48
CA GLY A 167 19.58 26.21 -3.58
C GLY A 167 19.29 24.72 -3.38
N CYS A 168 20.32 23.91 -3.17
CA CYS A 168 20.12 22.47 -2.97
C CYS A 168 19.34 22.13 -1.71
N LEU A 169 19.36 22.98 -0.69
CA LEU A 169 18.53 22.82 0.51
C LEU A 169 17.03 22.92 0.18
N ASP A 170 16.64 23.95 -0.57
CA ASP A 170 15.25 24.17 -0.97
C ASP A 170 14.77 23.14 -1.99
N ALA A 171 15.61 22.81 -2.98
CA ALA A 171 15.32 21.76 -3.95
C ALA A 171 15.13 20.40 -3.26
N HIS A 172 15.95 20.10 -2.26
CA HIS A 172 15.85 18.90 -1.47
C HIS A 172 14.54 18.86 -0.65
N TRP A 173 14.20 19.94 0.06
CA TRP A 173 12.93 20.06 0.78
C TRP A 173 11.72 19.88 -0.14
N LYS A 174 11.71 20.54 -1.30
CA LYS A 174 10.63 20.43 -2.29
C LYS A 174 10.51 19.02 -2.86
N SER A 175 11.64 18.37 -3.14
CA SER A 175 11.68 16.98 -3.61
C SER A 175 11.13 16.03 -2.54
N HIS A 176 11.54 16.21 -1.28
CA HIS A 176 11.09 15.42 -0.15
C HIS A 176 9.57 15.53 0.05
N ILE A 177 9.01 16.75 0.08
CA ILE A 177 7.56 16.95 0.21
C ILE A 177 6.79 16.28 -0.93
N ASN A 178 7.26 16.44 -2.17
CA ASN A 178 6.59 15.84 -3.32
C ASN A 178 6.63 14.31 -3.29
N MET A 179 7.76 13.72 -2.88
CA MET A 179 7.91 12.28 -2.74
C MET A 179 6.99 11.74 -1.65
N THR A 180 7.03 12.33 -0.44
CA THR A 180 6.18 11.92 0.69
C THR A 180 4.70 12.05 0.35
N ARG A 181 4.28 13.12 -0.34
CA ARG A 181 2.89 13.30 -0.74
C ARG A 181 2.43 12.21 -1.71
N ARG A 182 3.28 11.82 -2.67
CA ARG A 182 2.98 10.73 -3.60
C ARG A 182 2.85 9.40 -2.86
N GLN A 183 3.80 9.07 -1.98
CA GLN A 183 3.75 7.86 -1.15
C GLN A 183 2.49 7.82 -0.29
N GLN A 184 2.13 8.93 0.35
CA GLN A 184 0.88 9.04 1.11
C GLN A 184 -0.34 8.77 0.23
N CYS A 185 -0.41 9.33 -0.99
CA CYS A 185 -1.51 9.02 -1.91
C CYS A 185 -1.61 7.52 -2.23
N PHE A 186 -0.49 6.83 -2.44
CA PHE A 186 -0.49 5.38 -2.70
C PHE A 186 -0.95 4.58 -1.46
N TYR A 187 -0.47 4.90 -0.26
CA TYR A 187 -0.91 4.24 0.96
C TYR A 187 -2.39 4.47 1.27
N TRP A 188 -2.91 5.69 1.06
CA TRP A 188 -4.34 5.97 1.21
C TRP A 188 -5.19 5.25 0.17
N ALA A 189 -4.71 5.13 -1.07
CA ALA A 189 -5.39 4.38 -2.12
C ALA A 189 -5.44 2.89 -1.79
N LEU A 190 -4.35 2.33 -1.26
CA LEU A 190 -4.25 0.95 -0.81
C LEU A 190 -5.24 0.67 0.34
N LEU A 191 -5.20 1.48 1.39
CA LEU A 191 -6.10 1.37 2.55
C LEU A 191 -7.57 1.44 2.12
N ALA A 192 -7.90 2.33 1.18
CA ALA A 192 -9.26 2.42 0.63
C ALA A 192 -9.63 1.14 -0.15
N ALA A 193 -8.72 0.64 -0.97
CA ALA A 193 -8.96 -0.58 -1.75
C ALA A 193 -9.21 -1.80 -0.86
N GLU A 194 -8.43 -1.95 0.21
CA GLU A 194 -8.64 -3.00 1.21
C GLU A 194 -9.94 -2.87 1.98
N SER A 195 -10.30 -1.63 2.35
CA SER A 195 -11.58 -1.35 2.98
C SER A 195 -12.74 -1.82 2.10
N PHE A 196 -12.67 -1.61 0.79
CA PHE A 196 -13.66 -2.12 -0.16
C PHE A 196 -13.67 -3.65 -0.25
N THR A 197 -12.49 -4.28 -0.29
CA THR A 197 -12.36 -5.75 -0.31
C THR A 197 -12.94 -6.39 0.96
N LEU A 198 -12.65 -5.82 2.12
CA LEU A 198 -13.19 -6.26 3.40
C LEU A 198 -14.71 -6.11 3.45
N LEU A 199 -15.23 -4.96 3.02
CA LEU A 199 -16.67 -4.71 2.96
C LEU A 199 -17.36 -5.74 2.05
N TYR A 200 -16.80 -6.01 0.88
CA TYR A 200 -17.30 -7.04 -0.03
C TYR A 200 -17.28 -8.43 0.63
N SER A 201 -16.18 -8.80 1.28
CA SER A 201 -16.05 -10.09 1.97
C SER A 201 -17.09 -10.27 3.08
N ILE A 202 -17.37 -9.22 3.86
CA ILE A 202 -18.42 -9.23 4.89
C ILE A 202 -19.80 -9.43 4.26
N VAL A 203 -20.12 -8.69 3.18
CA VAL A 203 -21.38 -8.85 2.46
C VAL A 203 -21.52 -10.27 1.92
N PHE A 204 -20.46 -10.83 1.33
CA PHE A 204 -20.44 -12.19 0.80
C PHE A 204 -20.64 -13.24 1.91
N CYS A 205 -19.99 -13.08 3.07
CA CYS A 205 -20.21 -13.91 4.25
C CYS A 205 -21.68 -13.89 4.71
N VAL A 206 -22.30 -12.70 4.79
CA VAL A 206 -23.71 -12.56 5.18
C VAL A 206 -24.64 -13.25 4.18
N LEU A 207 -24.38 -13.12 2.88
CA LEU A 207 -25.17 -13.78 1.84
C LEU A 207 -25.06 -15.31 1.92
N ILE A 208 -23.86 -15.85 2.13
CA ILE A 208 -23.66 -17.31 2.30
C ILE A 208 -24.35 -17.79 3.58
N HIS A 209 -24.18 -17.06 4.69
CA HIS A 209 -24.81 -17.39 5.96
C HIS A 209 -26.34 -17.44 5.82
N ARG A 210 -26.93 -16.42 5.19
CA ARG A 210 -28.38 -16.34 4.96
C ARG A 210 -28.87 -17.48 4.05
N ARG A 211 -28.11 -17.84 3.01
CA ARG A 211 -28.42 -18.99 2.14
C ARG A 211 -28.36 -20.32 2.91
N ARG A 212 -27.35 -20.52 3.76
CA ARG A 212 -27.22 -21.71 4.62
C ARG A 212 -28.37 -21.79 5.61
N HIS A 213 -28.70 -20.69 6.28
CA HIS A 213 -29.82 -20.62 7.21
C HIS A 213 -31.15 -20.97 6.54
N HIS A 214 -31.43 -20.43 5.35
CA HIS A 214 -32.63 -20.81 4.59
C HIS A 214 -32.67 -22.30 4.22
N ARG A 215 -31.53 -22.91 3.84
CA ARG A 215 -31.47 -24.36 3.59
C ARG A 215 -31.72 -25.17 4.88
N SER A 216 -31.14 -24.75 6.00
CA SER A 216 -31.35 -25.42 7.29
C SER A 216 -32.80 -25.33 7.77
N ALA A 217 -33.46 -24.17 7.62
CA ALA A 217 -34.87 -23.99 7.96
C ALA A 217 -35.77 -24.89 7.09
N ASN A 218 -35.55 -24.90 5.77
CA ASN A 218 -36.31 -25.76 4.86
C ASN A 218 -36.13 -27.25 5.18
N ASN A 219 -34.90 -27.70 5.50
CA ASN A 219 -34.65 -29.09 5.91
C ASN A 219 -35.37 -29.45 7.22
N LEU A 220 -35.45 -28.50 8.17
CA LEU A 220 -36.11 -28.75 9.45
C LEU A 220 -37.63 -28.89 9.28
N ASP A 221 -38.22 -28.05 8.42
CA ASP A 221 -39.65 -28.14 8.07
C ASP A 221 -39.96 -29.46 7.36
N ASP A 222 -39.10 -29.89 6.43
CA ASP A 222 -39.26 -31.16 5.69
C ASP A 222 -39.20 -32.38 6.64
N VAL A 223 -38.24 -32.40 7.56
CA VAL A 223 -38.15 -33.44 8.61
C VAL A 223 -39.38 -33.44 9.52
N ARG A 224 -39.89 -32.25 9.87
CA ARG A 224 -41.08 -32.12 10.71
C ARG A 224 -42.34 -32.65 10.02
N GLU A 225 -42.51 -32.41 8.72
CA GLU A 225 -43.64 -32.97 7.95
C GLU A 225 -43.60 -34.50 7.90
N VAL A 226 -42.42 -35.11 7.70
CA VAL A 226 -42.25 -36.57 7.70
C VAL A 226 -42.65 -37.18 9.06
N ILE A 227 -42.26 -36.56 10.17
CA ILE A 227 -42.62 -37.04 11.53
C ILE A 227 -44.15 -36.97 11.75
N ILE A 228 -44.80 -35.89 11.30
CA ILE A 228 -46.26 -35.76 11.41
C ILE A 228 -46.99 -36.83 10.59
N GLN A 229 -46.51 -37.11 9.37
CA GLN A 229 -47.09 -38.19 8.54
C GLN A 229 -46.93 -39.56 9.19
N GLN A 230 -45.76 -39.91 9.73
CA GLN A 230 -45.56 -41.19 10.40
C GLN A 230 -46.46 -41.36 11.63
N ASN A 231 -46.62 -40.31 12.45
CA ASN A 231 -47.52 -40.36 13.61
C ASN A 231 -49.00 -40.53 13.22
N ASN A 232 -49.43 -39.94 12.11
CA ASN A 232 -50.79 -40.12 11.60
C ASN A 232 -51.06 -41.53 11.03
N ILE A 233 -50.03 -42.21 10.52
CA ILE A 233 -50.15 -43.60 10.04
C ILE A 233 -50.14 -44.58 11.23
N GLY A 234 -49.28 -44.34 12.22
CA GLY A 234 -49.20 -45.17 13.43
C GLY A 234 -50.45 -45.11 14.32
N SER A 235 -51.19 -44.00 14.31
CA SER A 235 -52.46 -43.87 15.04
C SER A 235 -53.61 -44.60 14.33
N ARG A 236 -53.60 -44.69 12.99
CA ARG A 236 -54.58 -45.46 12.21
C ARG A 236 -54.45 -46.97 12.37
N GLN A 237 -53.23 -47.49 12.58
CA GLN A 237 -53.01 -48.93 12.78
C GLN A 237 -53.44 -49.46 14.16
N ARG A 238 -53.69 -48.60 15.16
CA ARG A 238 -54.20 -49.04 16.48
C ARG A 238 -55.74 -49.09 16.57
N LEU A 239 -56.45 -48.71 15.51
CA LEU A 239 -57.92 -48.65 15.46
C LEU A 239 -58.54 -49.76 14.60
N LEU A 240 -57.73 -50.70 14.08
CA LEU A 240 -58.15 -51.95 13.43
C LEU A 240 -57.66 -53.13 14.26
#